data_AF-A0A800AJJ7-F1
#
_entry.id   AF-A0A800AJJ7-F1
#
_cell.length_a   1.000
_cell.length_b   1.000
_cell.length_c   1.000
_cell.angle_alpha   90.00
_cell.angle_beta   90.00
_cell.angle_gamma   90.00
#
_symmetry.space_group_name_H-M   'P 1'
#
loop_
_entity.id
_entity.type
_entity.pdbx_description
1 polymer ?
#
loop_
_entity_poly.entity_id
_entity_poly.type
_entity_poly.pdbx_seq_one_letter_code
_entity_poly.pdbx_strand_id
1 'polypeptide(L)' 'MQGGGCVTAQEIKAIRTLLGLSQEALARELDVSLSTISKWETGIRTPRGIAKTALKLFLEKKLSQSKH' A
#
# COMPACT_ATOMS: atom_id res chain seq x y z
N MET A 1 -10.00 -10.08 -19.46
CA MET A 1 -9.15 -9.05 -18.83
C MET A 1 -9.57 -8.96 -17.38
N GLN A 2 -8.79 -9.48 -16.44
CA GLN A 2 -9.19 -9.48 -15.02
C GLN A 2 -9.21 -8.03 -14.52
N GLY A 3 -10.40 -7.57 -14.12
CA GLY A 3 -10.61 -6.29 -13.45
C GLY A 3 -9.85 -6.26 -12.12
N GLY A 4 -8.61 -5.80 -12.16
CA GLY A 4 -7.75 -5.68 -10.99
C GLY A 4 -7.98 -4.35 -10.28
N GLY A 5 -8.81 -4.38 -9.24
CA GLY A 5 -9.32 -3.27 -8.46
C GLY A 5 -8.29 -2.20 -8.07
N CYS A 6 -8.73 -0.96 -8.07
CA CYS A 6 -8.04 0.15 -7.42
C CYS A 6 -7.79 -0.20 -5.95
N VAL A 7 -6.54 -0.11 -5.50
CA VAL A 7 -6.27 -0.11 -4.06
C VAL A 7 -6.68 1.28 -3.56
N THR A 8 -7.65 1.32 -2.65
CA THR A 8 -8.20 2.57 -2.13
C THR A 8 -7.37 3.10 -0.96
N ALA A 9 -7.55 4.38 -0.65
CA ALA A 9 -6.92 5.02 0.50
C ALA A 9 -7.18 4.26 1.82
N GLN A 10 -8.40 3.74 1.98
CA GLN A 10 -8.83 3.01 3.16
C GLN A 10 -8.13 1.66 3.27
N GLU A 11 -7.98 0.93 2.16
CA GLU A 11 -7.25 -0.35 2.12
C GLU A 11 -5.79 -0.17 2.55
N ILE A 12 -5.13 0.88 2.04
CA ILE A 12 -3.73 1.19 2.40
C ILE A 12 -3.61 1.44 3.90
N LYS A 13 -4.50 2.28 4.45
CA LYS A 13 -4.52 2.60 5.87
C LYS A 13 -4.83 1.37 6.72
N ALA A 14 -5.83 0.58 6.33
CA ALA A 14 -6.22 -0.63 7.04
C ALA A 14 -5.05 -1.61 7.13
N ILE A 15 -4.40 -1.92 6.01
CA ILE A 15 -3.30 -2.88 5.97
C ILE A 15 -2.06 -2.33 6.68
N ARG A 16 -1.74 -1.04 6.50
CA ARG A 16 -0.67 -0.39 7.26
C ARG A 16 -0.88 -0.57 8.77
N THR A 17 -2.11 -0.38 9.24
CA THR A 17 -2.46 -0.51 10.66
C THR A 17 -2.42 -1.97 11.11
N LEU A 18 -2.94 -2.90 10.29
CA LEU A 18 -2.88 -4.35 10.55
C LEU A 18 -1.44 -4.86 10.68
N LEU A 19 -0.53 -4.32 9.87
CA LEU A 19 0.88 -4.69 9.90
C LEU A 19 1.69 -3.92 10.96
N GLY A 20 1.07 -2.99 11.70
CA GLY A 20 1.77 -2.13 12.65
C GLY A 20 2.82 -1.23 12.01
N LEU A 21 2.71 -0.95 10.71
CA LEU A 21 3.69 -0.16 9.97
C LEU A 21 3.40 1.34 10.09
N SER A 22 4.47 2.12 10.19
CA SER A 22 4.40 3.57 10.03
C SER A 22 4.33 3.95 8.55
N GLN A 23 3.82 5.15 8.24
CA GLN A 23 3.77 5.65 6.86
C GLN A 23 5.16 5.67 6.22
N GLU A 24 6.20 6.02 6.98
CA GLU A 24 7.60 6.02 6.53
C GLU A 24 8.11 4.62 6.23
N ALA A 25 7.75 3.64 7.05
CA ALA A 25 8.13 2.25 6.81
C ALA A 25 7.49 1.74 5.51
N LEU A 26 6.20 2.00 5.31
CA LEU A 26 5.51 1.65 4.06
C LEU A 26 6.13 2.38 2.85
N ALA A 27 6.50 3.65 3.03
CA ALA A 27 7.13 4.44 1.99
C ALA A 27 8.49 3.83 1.57
N ARG A 28 9.30 3.42 2.54
CA ARG A 28 10.60 2.78 2.30
C ARG A 28 10.48 1.42 1.61
N GLU A 29 9.51 0.61 2.02
CA GLU A 29 9.29 -0.71 1.40
C GLU A 29 8.81 -0.60 -0.05
N LEU A 30 8.11 0.48 -0.40
CA LEU A 30 7.59 0.73 -1.74
C LEU A 30 8.50 1.64 -2.59
N ASP A 31 9.65 2.06 -2.06
CA ASP A 31 10.56 3.02 -2.67
C ASP A 31 9.85 4.31 -3.11
N VAL A 32 8.99 4.85 -2.23
CA VAL A 32 8.30 6.11 -2.43
C VAL A 32 8.54 7.05 -1.26
N SER A 33 8.26 8.34 -1.46
CA SER A 33 8.36 9.32 -0.38
C SER A 33 7.16 9.22 0.58
N LEU A 34 7.36 9.61 1.85
CA LEU A 34 6.29 9.71 2.85
C LEU A 34 5.08 10.53 2.35
N SER A 35 5.35 11.65 1.68
CA SER A 35 4.30 12.49 1.08
C SER A 35 3.45 11.76 0.04
N THR A 36 3.99 10.75 -0.63
CA THR A 36 3.25 9.91 -1.58
C THR A 36 2.27 9.00 -0.84
N ILE A 37 2.71 8.36 0.25
CA ILE A 37 1.84 7.54 1.11
C ILE A 37 0.73 8.38 1.72
N SER A 38 1.06 9.57 2.25
CA SER A 38 0.06 10.49 2.79
C SER A 38 -0.99 10.89 1.74
N LYS A 39 -0.58 11.21 0.52
CA LYS A 39 -1.50 11.49 -0.60
C LYS A 39 -2.37 10.28 -0.97
N TRP A 40 -1.85 9.07 -0.80
CA TRP A 40 -2.62 7.85 -1.03
C TRP A 40 -3.65 7.59 0.07
N GLU A 41 -3.27 7.72 1.34
CA GLU A 41 -4.19 7.55 2.48
C GLU A 41 -5.25 8.65 2.61
N THR A 42 -4.98 9.84 2.07
CA THR A 42 -5.95 10.96 2.01
C THR A 42 -6.84 10.90 0.77
N GLY A 43 -6.58 10.00 -0.17
CA GLY A 43 -7.33 9.90 -1.43
C GLY A 43 -7.01 11.01 -2.46
N ILE A 44 -6.08 11.92 -2.15
CA ILE A 44 -5.61 12.97 -3.06
C ILE A 44 -5.00 12.36 -4.33
N ARG A 45 -4.27 11.24 -4.17
CA ARG A 45 -3.67 10.51 -5.28
C ARG A 45 -3.92 9.03 -5.10
N THR A 46 -4.22 8.32 -6.17
CA THR A 46 -4.30 6.85 -6.13
C THR A 46 -3.01 6.25 -6.70
N PRO A 47 -2.52 5.13 -6.14
CA PRO A 47 -1.41 4.41 -6.74
C PRO A 47 -1.83 3.92 -8.12
N ARG A 48 -1.03 4.22 -9.14
CA ARG A 48 -1.27 3.86 -10.55
C ARG A 48 -0.01 3.23 -11.15
N GLY A 49 -0.19 2.41 -12.18
CA GLY A 49 0.91 1.71 -12.85
C GLY A 49 1.72 0.84 -11.89
N ILE A 50 3.05 0.99 -11.94
CA ILE A 50 4.01 0.18 -11.17
C ILE A 50 3.79 0.33 -9.66
N ALA A 51 3.51 1.55 -9.17
CA ALA A 51 3.29 1.80 -7.75
C ALA A 51 2.10 1.00 -7.20
N LYS A 52 1.04 0.84 -7.99
CA LYS A 52 -0.13 0.01 -7.62
C LYS A 52 0.24 -1.46 -7.53
N THR A 53 1.00 -1.95 -8.51
CA THR A 53 1.45 -3.35 -8.53
C THR A 53 2.39 -3.64 -7.38
N ALA A 54 3.38 -2.76 -7.13
CA ALA A 54 4.31 -2.89 -6.02
C ALA A 54 3.58 -2.88 -4.67
N LEU A 55 2.65 -1.95 -4.48
CA LEU A 55 1.79 -1.91 -3.31
C LEU A 55 1.00 -3.21 -3.16
N LYS A 56 0.27 -3.64 -4.18
CA LYS A 56 -0.52 -4.89 -4.11
C LYS A 56 0.36 -6.09 -3.75
N LEU A 57 1.49 -6.25 -4.42
CA LEU A 57 2.43 -7.35 -4.18
C LEU A 57 3.00 -7.31 -2.76
N PHE A 58 3.34 -6.12 -2.27
CA PHE A 58 3.81 -5.91 -0.91
C PHE A 58 2.76 -6.36 0.13
N LEU A 59 1.50 -5.96 -0.07
CA LEU A 59 0.40 -6.31 0.82
C LEU A 59 0.14 -7.82 0.82
N GLU A 60 0.08 -8.46 -0.35
CA GLU A 60 -0.08 -9.91 -0.49
C GLU A 60 1.06 -10.68 0.22
N LYS A 61 2.29 -10.19 0.08
CA LYS A 61 3.47 -10.78 0.71
C LYS A 61 3.41 -10.67 2.23
N LYS A 62 3.06 -9.50 2.77
CA LYS A 62 3.00 -9.28 4.23
C LYS A 62 1.83 -10.02 4.88
N LEU A 63 0.67 -10.08 4.22
CA LEU A 63 -0.47 -10.89 4.68
C LEU A 63 -0.13 -12.39 4.74
N SER A 64 0.67 -12.89 3.78
CA SER A 64 1.13 -14.28 3.77
C SER A 64 2.19 -14.58 4.84
N GLN A 65 2.99 -13.58 5.24
CA GLN A 65 4.05 -13.76 6.23
C GLN A 65 3.60 -13.72 7.70
N SER A 66 2.43 -13.15 8.01
CA SER A 66 1.93 -13.09 9.40
C SER A 66 1.33 -14.40 9.93
N LYS A 67 1.48 -15.51 9.19
CA LYS A 67 0.92 -16.83 9.55
C LYS A 67 1.96 -17.82 10.12
N HIS A 68 3.10 -17.34 10.59
CA HIS A 68 4.15 -18.17 11.19
C HIS A 68 4.57 -17.64 12.57
#